data_AF-A0A850P2T0-F1
#
_entry.id   AF-A0A850P2T0-F1
#
_cell.length_a   1.000
_cell.length_b   1.000
_cell.length_c   1.000
_cell.angle_alpha   90.00
_cell.angle_beta   90.00
_cell.angle_gamma   90.00
#
_symmetry.space_group_name_H-M   'P 1'
#
loop_
_entity.id
_entity.type
_entity.pdbx_description
1 polymer ?
#
loop_
_entity_poly.entity_id
_entity_poly.type
_entity_poly.pdbx_seq_one_letter_code
_entity_poly.pdbx_strand_id
1 'polypeptide(L)' 'MENYFDDNGGHEDEINDESATLIQEIINILESVIAHMKDDESARSRLCDAADKADALQSILRNR' A
#
# COMPACT_ATOMS: atom_id res chain seq x y z
N MET A 1 -11.39 -40.65 5.16
CA MET A 1 -10.73 -39.39 5.54
C MET A 1 -10.88 -38.50 4.32
N GLU A 2 -11.94 -37.70 4.29
CA GLU A 2 -12.23 -36.77 3.19
C GLU A 2 -11.50 -35.46 3.46
N ASN A 3 -10.72 -34.99 2.49
CA ASN A 3 -9.91 -33.79 2.59
C ASN A 3 -10.79 -32.55 2.39
N TYR A 4 -11.06 -31.81 3.47
CA TYR A 4 -11.82 -30.55 3.49
C TYR A 4 -10.92 -29.31 3.70
N PHE A 5 -9.67 -29.34 3.24
CA PHE A 5 -8.74 -28.22 3.41
C PHE A 5 -7.90 -27.99 2.14
N ASP A 6 -8.58 -27.80 1.01
CA ASP A 6 -7.96 -27.34 -0.25
C ASP A 6 -8.42 -25.90 -0.59
N ASP A 7 -8.76 -25.11 0.44
CA ASP A 7 -9.29 -23.74 0.32
C ASP A 7 -8.39 -22.71 1.04
N ASN A 8 -7.07 -22.97 1.03
CA ASN A 8 -6.09 -22.09 1.67
C ASN A 8 -5.34 -21.19 0.66
N GLY A 9 -5.72 -21.23 -0.61
CA GLY A 9 -5.12 -20.41 -1.68
C GLY A 9 -5.89 -19.13 -2.00
N GLY A 10 -7.23 -19.14 -1.92
CA GLY A 10 -8.06 -17.98 -2.33
C GLY A 10 -8.00 -16.80 -1.36
N HIS A 11 -7.88 -17.06 -0.06
CA HIS A 11 -7.85 -16.00 0.96
C HIS A 11 -6.55 -15.19 0.98
N GLU A 12 -5.40 -15.78 0.60
CA GLU A 12 -4.15 -15.03 0.52
C GLU A 12 -4.16 -14.06 -0.67
N ASP A 13 -4.72 -14.48 -1.80
CA ASP A 13 -4.85 -13.64 -3.01
C ASP A 13 -5.84 -12.47 -2.81
N GLU A 14 -6.99 -12.71 -2.17
CA GLU A 14 -7.98 -11.66 -1.86
C GLU A 14 -7.42 -10.60 -0.88
N ILE A 15 -6.68 -11.01 0.16
CA ILE A 15 -6.05 -10.09 1.11
C ILE A 15 -4.96 -9.26 0.42
N ASN A 16 -4.21 -9.85 -0.52
CA ASN A 16 -3.17 -9.15 -1.26
C ASN A 16 -3.77 -8.06 -2.18
N ASP A 17 -4.89 -8.33 -2.84
CA ASP A 17 -5.58 -7.37 -3.71
C ASP A 17 -6.20 -6.20 -2.93
N GLU A 18 -6.83 -6.49 -1.78
CA GLU A 18 -7.40 -5.45 -0.90
C GLU A 18 -6.28 -4.58 -0.29
N SER A 19 -5.17 -5.21 0.13
CA SER A 19 -4.00 -4.50 0.67
C SER A 19 -3.34 -3.60 -0.37
N ALA A 20 -3.19 -4.08 -1.62
CA ALA A 20 -2.62 -3.30 -2.70
C ALA A 20 -3.49 -2.07 -3.06
N THR A 21 -4.82 -2.23 -3.00
CA THR A 21 -5.78 -1.14 -3.22
C THR A 21 -5.66 -0.06 -2.14
N LEU A 22 -5.65 -0.46 -0.87
CA LEU A 22 -5.50 0.46 0.27
C LEU A 22 -4.16 1.22 0.23
N ILE A 23 -3.08 0.55 -0.17
CA ILE A 23 -1.76 1.20 -0.30
C ILE A 23 -1.79 2.28 -1.40
N GLN A 24 -2.43 2.01 -2.54
CA GLN A 24 -2.58 3.01 -3.60
C GLN A 24 -3.37 4.24 -3.12
N GLU A 25 -4.44 4.04 -2.35
CA GLU A 25 -5.21 5.14 -1.77
C GLU A 25 -4.37 6.00 -0.82
N ILE A 26 -3.53 5.36 0.02
CA ILE A 26 -2.59 6.06 0.90
C ILE A 26 -1.60 6.90 0.10
N ILE A 27 -1.01 6.36 -0.97
CA ILE A 27 -0.10 7.10 -1.86
C ILE A 27 -0.81 8.34 -2.43
N ASN A 28 -2.01 8.18 -2.97
CA ASN A 28 -2.77 9.28 -3.56
C ASN A 28 -3.07 10.40 -2.54
N ILE A 29 -3.38 10.02 -1.29
CA ILE A 29 -3.59 10.99 -0.19
C ILE A 29 -2.28 11.73 0.12
N LEU A 30 -1.17 11.02 0.24
CA LEU A 30 0.14 11.62 0.55
C LEU A 30 0.57 12.60 -0.55
N GLU A 31 0.46 12.21 -1.81
CA GLU A 31 0.75 13.08 -2.96
C GLU A 31 -0.12 14.33 -2.96
N SER A 32 -1.42 14.18 -2.68
CA SER A 32 -2.35 15.32 -2.57
C SER A 32 -1.98 16.26 -1.42
N VAL A 33 -1.60 15.74 -0.25
CA VAL A 33 -1.16 16.58 0.88
C VAL A 33 0.12 17.32 0.54
N ILE A 34 1.10 16.66 -0.08
CA ILE A 34 2.36 17.29 -0.52
C ILE A 34 2.08 18.43 -1.51
N ALA A 35 1.18 18.22 -2.47
CA ALA A 35 0.85 19.23 -3.48
C ALA A 35 0.18 20.49 -2.92
N HIS A 36 -0.53 20.38 -1.79
CA HIS A 36 -1.27 21.49 -1.17
C HIS A 36 -0.63 22.06 0.09
N MET A 37 0.50 21.49 0.55
CA MET A 37 1.23 21.97 1.71
C MET A 37 2.00 23.27 1.41
N LYS A 38 1.92 24.24 2.32
CA LYS A 38 2.74 25.47 2.29
C LYS A 38 4.03 25.27 3.08
N ASP A 39 5.15 25.66 2.48
CA ASP A 39 6.53 25.89 2.99
C ASP A 39 6.91 25.38 4.40
N ASP A 40 6.53 24.15 4.75
CA ASP A 40 7.13 23.39 5.85
C ASP A 40 7.95 22.25 5.24
N GLU A 41 9.22 22.53 4.99
CA GLU A 41 10.18 21.62 4.37
C GLU A 41 10.32 20.31 5.16
N SER A 42 10.23 20.37 6.49
CA SER A 42 10.36 19.20 7.37
C SER A 42 9.14 18.29 7.25
N ALA A 43 7.93 18.86 7.29
CA ALA A 43 6.72 18.07 7.10
C ALA A 43 6.60 17.51 5.68
N ARG A 44 7.06 18.26 4.66
CA ARG A 44 7.10 17.80 3.27
C ARG A 44 8.04 16.62 3.08
N SER A 45 9.26 16.68 3.63
CA SER A 45 10.22 15.56 3.57
C SER A 45 9.66 14.29 4.20
N ARG A 46 8.99 14.38 5.35
CA ARG A 46 8.38 13.21 6.02
C ARG A 46 7.23 12.59 5.23
N LEU A 47 6.49 13.39 4.47
CA LEU A 47 5.41 12.90 3.60
C LEU A 47 5.97 12.22 2.35
N CYS A 48 7.02 12.76 1.74
CA CYS A 48 7.73 12.09 0.65
C CYS A 48 8.26 10.72 1.10
N ASP A 49 8.92 10.65 2.26
CA ASP A 49 9.39 9.38 2.83
C ASP A 49 8.26 8.37 3.07
N ALA A 50 7.07 8.85 3.43
CA ALA A 50 5.90 8.00 3.62
C ALA A 50 5.35 7.48 2.27
N ALA A 51 5.33 8.33 1.24
CA ALA A 51 4.88 7.96 -0.09
C ALA A 51 5.82 6.92 -0.72
N ASP A 52 7.14 7.12 -0.61
CA ASP A 52 8.15 6.20 -1.13
C ASP A 52 8.07 4.81 -0.47
N LYS A 53 7.84 4.77 0.85
CA LYS A 53 7.67 3.50 1.58
C LYS A 53 6.38 2.77 1.20
N ALA A 54 5.31 3.51 0.95
CA ALA A 54 4.06 2.93 0.48
C ALA A 54 4.21 2.33 -0.94
N ASP A 55 4.88 3.04 -1.85
CA ASP A 55 5.18 2.54 -3.20
C ASP A 55 6.07 1.28 -3.18
N ALA A 56 7.12 1.29 -2.33
CA ALA A 56 7.97 0.11 -2.14
C ALA A 56 7.17 -1.10 -1.62
N LEU A 57 6.23 -0.89 -0.68
CA LEU A 57 5.36 -1.95 -0.17
C LEU A 57 4.42 -2.49 -1.27
N GLN A 58 3.83 -1.59 -2.06
CA GLN A 58 2.98 -1.99 -3.19
C GLN A 58 3.75 -2.83 -4.20
N SER A 59 4.99 -2.46 -4.51
CA SER A 59 5.88 -3.19 -5.40
C SER A 59 6.21 -4.60 -4.87
N ILE A 60 6.42 -4.75 -3.56
CA ILE A 60 6.64 -6.05 -2.92
C ILE A 60 5.40 -6.93 -3.02
N LEU A 61 4.20 -6.37 -2.82
CA LEU A 61 2.96 -7.13 -2.91
C LEU A 61 2.62 -7.54 -4.35
N ARG A 62 2.90 -6.68 -5.33
CA ARG A 62 2.59 -6.94 -6.75
C ARG A 62 3.57 -7.91 -7.44
N ASN A 63 4.78 -8.06 -6.90
CA ASN A 63 5.84 -8.92 -7.45
C ASN A 63 6.01 -10.23 -6.66
N ARG A 64 5.03 -10.59 -5.81
CA ARG A 64 4.97 -11.88 -5.11
C ARG A 64 4.26 -12.94 -5.93
#